data_AF-A0A3S0I285-F1
#
_entry.id   AF-A0A3S0I285-F1
#
_cell.length_a   1.000
_cell.length_b   1.000
_cell.length_c   1.000
_cell.angle_alpha   90.00
_cell.angle_beta   90.00
_cell.angle_gamma   90.00
#
_symmetry.space_group_name_H-M   'P 1'
#
loop_
_entity.id
_entity.type
_entity.pdbx_description
1 polymer ?
#
loop_
_entity_poly.entity_id
_entity_poly.type
_entity_poly.pdbx_seq_one_letter_code
_entity_poly.pdbx_strand_id
1 'polypeptide(L)'
;MSLANKGSQYQFQKYVNLFTQELNDAILQNSPSLLTFINDSYEIQWKSPLMEEGYYEYQDDFLKVITKDDTVLNNYQITLRDYWPRRGPVWDGIATVTGQDNKNGLLLVEAKAHISETNSQIKATSEKSRKLIQATLQEVQAIFGSTSSIDPWLNDYYQLANRLSFLHLLNEKLKIPTWLVLCNFVNDDTHISTDLDEWLLHYHTVFNKMGIDFNAGMMSKVLMLFIPGKEEE
;
A
#
# COMPACT_ATOMS: atom_id res chain seq x y z
N MET A 1 -17.26 5.88 -12.83
CA MET A 1 -17.98 4.86 -12.02
C MET A 1 -18.76 5.58 -10.93
N SER A 2 -19.73 4.90 -10.31
CA SER A 2 -20.38 5.40 -9.09
C SER A 2 -19.56 5.02 -7.86
N LEU A 3 -19.88 5.63 -6.71
CA LEU A 3 -19.41 5.17 -5.41
C LEU A 3 -19.69 3.66 -5.28
N ALA A 4 -18.76 2.92 -4.66
CA ALA A 4 -18.97 1.52 -4.32
C ALA A 4 -20.12 1.38 -3.30
N ASN A 5 -20.62 0.16 -3.11
CA ASN A 5 -21.76 -0.04 -2.22
C ASN A 5 -21.38 -0.48 -0.81
N LYS A 6 -20.20 -1.09 -0.61
CA LYS A 6 -19.78 -1.61 0.70
C LYS A 6 -18.29 -1.97 0.77
N GLY A 7 -17.82 -2.27 1.98
CA GLY A 7 -16.49 -2.79 2.27
C GLY A 7 -15.39 -1.76 2.07
N SER A 8 -14.14 -2.23 1.98
CA SER A 8 -12.98 -1.34 1.96
C SER A 8 -13.00 -0.33 0.83
N GLN A 9 -13.46 -0.72 -0.35
CA GLN A 9 -13.57 0.19 -1.49
C GLN A 9 -14.55 1.34 -1.21
N TYR A 10 -15.73 1.06 -0.65
CA TYR A 10 -16.70 2.08 -0.26
C TYR A 10 -16.13 3.02 0.80
N GLN A 11 -15.58 2.43 1.86
CA GLN A 11 -15.04 3.20 2.99
C GLN A 11 -13.89 4.10 2.53
N PHE A 12 -12.96 3.57 1.75
CA PHE A 12 -11.80 4.32 1.30
C PHE A 12 -12.17 5.44 0.31
N GLN A 13 -13.13 5.21 -0.59
CA GLN A 13 -13.67 6.26 -1.45
C GLN A 13 -14.30 7.40 -0.63
N LYS A 14 -15.05 7.10 0.44
CA LYS A 14 -15.59 8.12 1.35
C LYS A 14 -14.49 8.87 2.10
N TYR A 15 -13.50 8.16 2.61
CA TYR A 15 -12.41 8.79 3.35
C TYR A 15 -11.57 9.73 2.48
N VAL A 16 -11.28 9.35 1.24
CA VAL A 16 -10.52 10.22 0.33
C VAL A 16 -11.30 11.46 -0.09
N ASN A 17 -12.63 11.37 -0.27
CA ASN A 17 -13.42 12.45 -0.86
C ASN A 17 -14.27 13.27 0.12
N LEU A 18 -14.67 12.70 1.26
CA LEU A 18 -15.59 13.31 2.23
C LEU A 18 -14.95 13.49 3.60
N PHE A 19 -14.10 12.56 4.03
CA PHE A 19 -13.41 12.59 5.33
C PHE A 19 -11.90 12.76 5.18
N THR A 20 -11.47 13.54 4.18
CA THR A 20 -10.06 13.67 3.79
C THR A 20 -9.18 14.16 4.93
N GLN A 21 -9.66 15.13 5.72
CA GLN A 21 -8.89 15.65 6.85
C GLN A 21 -8.69 14.58 7.94
N GLU A 22 -9.73 13.81 8.25
CA GLU A 22 -9.64 12.71 9.23
C GLU A 22 -8.64 11.66 8.78
N LEU A 23 -8.67 11.27 7.50
CA LEU A 23 -7.69 10.34 6.93
C LEU A 23 -6.26 10.90 7.00
N ASN A 24 -6.08 12.15 6.60
CA ASN A 24 -4.76 12.79 6.58
C ASN A 24 -4.17 12.91 7.99
N ASP A 25 -4.96 13.35 8.96
CA ASP A 25 -4.54 13.46 10.36
C ASP A 25 -4.12 12.10 10.91
N ALA A 26 -4.92 11.06 10.64
CA ALA A 26 -4.62 9.71 11.12
C ALA A 26 -3.35 9.14 10.48
N ILE A 27 -3.10 9.38 9.19
CA ILE A 27 -1.85 8.99 8.50
C ILE A 27 -0.65 9.69 9.12
N LEU A 28 -0.72 11.01 9.31
CA LEU A 28 0.39 11.82 9.84
C LEU A 28 0.71 11.42 11.28
N GLN A 29 -0.30 11.26 12.14
CA GLN A 29 -0.11 10.88 13.55
C GLN A 29 0.52 9.50 13.71
N ASN A 30 0.27 8.58 12.78
CA ASN A 30 0.80 7.21 12.82
C ASN A 30 2.09 7.02 12.01
N SER A 31 2.73 8.11 11.54
CA SER A 31 3.93 8.00 10.69
C SER A 31 5.03 8.99 11.03
N PRO A 32 5.87 8.66 12.03
CA PRO A 32 7.03 9.48 12.37
C PRO A 32 7.98 9.72 11.19
N SER A 33 8.16 8.73 10.32
CA SER A 33 9.06 8.83 9.17
C SER A 33 8.50 9.69 8.03
N LEU A 34 7.16 9.77 7.88
CA LEU A 34 6.51 10.70 6.96
C LEU A 34 6.55 12.13 7.52
N LEU A 35 6.26 12.30 8.82
CA LEU A 35 6.34 13.60 9.49
C LEU A 35 7.73 14.23 9.38
N THR A 36 8.78 13.41 9.44
CA THR A 36 10.17 13.88 9.27
C THR A 36 10.45 14.30 7.82
N PHE A 37 9.77 13.71 6.84
CA PHE A 37 9.98 13.99 5.43
C PHE A 37 9.19 15.20 4.95
N ILE A 38 7.90 15.26 5.27
CA ILE A 38 6.94 16.24 4.77
C ILE A 38 7.33 17.66 5.19
N ASN A 39 7.05 18.64 4.33
CA ASN A 39 7.27 20.05 4.64
C ASN A 39 6.21 20.60 5.62
N ASP A 40 6.38 21.87 6.01
CA ASP A 40 5.53 22.52 7.00
C ASP A 40 4.06 22.75 6.56
N SER A 41 3.70 22.44 5.30
CA SER A 41 2.29 22.48 4.88
C SER A 41 1.51 21.26 5.35
N TYR A 42 2.20 20.16 5.69
CA TYR A 42 1.60 18.88 6.06
C TYR A 42 0.56 18.37 5.05
N GLU A 43 0.70 18.76 3.78
CA GLU A 43 -0.32 18.51 2.76
C GLU A 43 -0.15 17.13 2.12
N ILE A 44 -1.21 16.31 2.20
CA ILE A 44 -1.36 15.05 1.46
C ILE A 44 -2.30 15.29 0.28
N GLN A 45 -1.76 15.21 -0.93
CA GLN A 45 -2.52 15.41 -2.16
C GLN A 45 -2.98 14.08 -2.74
N TRP A 46 -4.24 13.73 -2.50
CA TRP A 46 -4.85 12.54 -3.07
C TRP A 46 -4.93 12.62 -4.60
N LYS A 47 -4.57 11.51 -5.25
CA LYS A 47 -4.66 11.29 -6.69
C LYS A 47 -5.64 10.18 -7.05
N SER A 48 -5.98 9.32 -6.08
CA SER A 48 -6.92 8.21 -6.26
C SER A 48 -7.42 7.71 -4.91
N PRO A 49 -8.69 7.28 -4.79
CA PRO A 49 -9.73 7.33 -5.83
C PRO A 49 -10.54 8.63 -5.72
N LEU A 50 -10.42 9.53 -6.71
CA LEU A 50 -11.16 10.81 -6.71
C LEU A 50 -12.53 10.65 -7.38
N MET A 51 -13.57 11.25 -6.78
CA MET A 51 -14.95 11.20 -7.28
C MET A 51 -15.06 11.75 -8.72
N GLU A 52 -14.40 12.88 -8.99
CA GLU A 52 -14.40 13.53 -10.31
C GLU A 52 -13.68 12.72 -11.39
N GLU A 53 -12.75 11.85 -11.00
CA GLU A 53 -12.06 10.90 -11.88
C GLU A 53 -12.77 9.53 -11.92
N GLY A 54 -13.96 9.44 -11.32
CA GLY A 54 -14.77 8.23 -11.31
C GLY A 54 -14.16 7.10 -10.49
N TYR A 55 -13.43 7.44 -9.42
CA TYR A 55 -12.80 6.50 -8.48
C TYR A 55 -11.79 5.55 -9.14
N TYR A 56 -10.99 6.06 -10.07
CA TYR A 56 -9.96 5.28 -10.75
C TYR A 56 -8.94 4.69 -9.77
N GLU A 57 -8.62 3.40 -9.91
CA GLU A 57 -7.58 2.70 -9.14
C GLU A 57 -6.39 2.40 -10.06
N TYR A 58 -5.21 2.86 -9.67
CA TYR A 58 -4.00 2.72 -10.47
C TYR A 58 -3.41 1.31 -10.41
N GLN A 59 -2.82 0.86 -11.52
CA GLN A 59 -2.04 -0.38 -11.57
C GLN A 59 -0.61 -0.10 -12.05
N ASP A 60 -0.25 -0.53 -13.26
CA ASP A 60 1.11 -0.38 -13.81
C ASP A 60 1.42 1.07 -14.22
N ASP A 61 0.44 1.97 -14.18
CA ASP A 61 0.53 3.35 -14.60
C ASP A 61 0.65 4.36 -13.45
N PHE A 62 0.71 3.87 -12.19
CA PHE A 62 0.81 4.69 -11.00
C PHE A 62 1.97 5.68 -10.98
N LEU A 63 3.10 5.35 -11.64
CA LEU A 63 4.28 6.22 -11.70
C LEU A 63 4.03 7.56 -12.42
N LYS A 64 2.95 7.68 -13.21
CA LYS A 64 2.53 8.94 -13.85
C LYS A 64 2.16 10.03 -12.85
N VAL A 65 1.83 9.67 -11.61
CA VAL A 65 1.48 10.65 -10.57
C VAL A 65 2.72 11.41 -10.04
N ILE A 66 3.92 10.85 -10.23
CA ILE A 66 5.17 11.40 -9.68
C ILE A 66 5.86 12.37 -10.65
N THR A 67 5.82 12.07 -11.95
CA THR A 67 6.50 12.88 -12.96
C THR A 67 5.74 12.91 -14.27
N LYS A 68 5.77 14.08 -14.93
CA LYS A 68 5.28 14.30 -16.30
C LYS A 68 6.40 14.25 -17.34
N ASP A 69 7.65 14.07 -16.92
CA ASP A 69 8.78 13.90 -17.84
C ASP A 69 8.75 12.48 -18.41
N ASP A 70 8.46 12.37 -19.71
CA ASP A 70 8.36 11.09 -20.42
C ASP A 70 9.68 10.29 -20.40
N THR A 71 10.84 10.96 -20.37
CA THR A 71 12.13 10.28 -20.34
C THR A 71 12.34 9.61 -18.98
N VAL A 72 12.06 10.34 -17.90
CA VAL A 72 12.14 9.81 -16.53
C VAL A 72 11.12 8.70 -16.34
N LEU A 73 9.88 8.90 -16.77
CA LEU A 73 8.82 7.91 -16.67
C LEU A 73 9.16 6.62 -17.43
N ASN A 74 9.70 6.72 -18.64
CA ASN A 74 10.12 5.56 -19.43
C ASN A 74 11.22 4.76 -18.72
N ASN A 75 12.20 5.44 -18.11
CA ASN A 75 13.24 4.78 -17.33
C ASN A 75 12.66 4.02 -16.12
N TYR A 76 11.75 4.64 -15.37
CA TYR A 76 11.08 3.96 -14.26
C TYR A 76 10.25 2.76 -14.72
N GLN A 77 9.57 2.84 -15.85
CA GLN A 77 8.82 1.72 -16.42
C GLN A 77 9.71 0.56 -16.86
N ILE A 78 10.92 0.83 -17.36
CA ILE A 78 11.89 -0.23 -17.69
C ILE A 78 12.30 -0.94 -16.40
N THR A 79 12.73 -0.21 -15.38
CA THR A 79 13.11 -0.78 -14.09
C THR A 79 11.95 -1.57 -13.45
N LEU A 80 10.72 -1.06 -13.52
CA LEU A 80 9.53 -1.76 -13.02
C LEU A 80 9.31 -3.10 -13.74
N ARG A 81 9.42 -3.12 -15.08
CA ARG A 81 9.21 -4.34 -15.89
C ARG A 81 10.30 -5.39 -15.68
N ASP A 82 11.50 -4.96 -15.33
CA ASP A 82 12.61 -5.85 -14.98
C ASP A 82 12.44 -6.41 -13.55
N TYR A 83 11.81 -5.66 -12.64
CA TYR A 83 11.63 -6.02 -11.24
C TYR A 83 10.39 -6.89 -10.98
N TRP A 84 9.28 -6.63 -11.68
CA TRP A 84 8.01 -7.33 -11.47
C TRP A 84 7.30 -7.65 -12.79
N PRO A 85 6.57 -8.78 -12.90
CA PRO A 85 5.76 -9.06 -14.08
C PRO A 85 4.72 -7.96 -14.34
N ARG A 86 4.33 -7.80 -15.61
CA ARG A 86 3.20 -6.93 -15.98
C ARG A 86 1.94 -7.28 -15.21
N ARG A 87 1.08 -6.28 -14.98
CA ARG A 87 -0.11 -6.35 -14.14
C ARG A 87 0.26 -6.56 -12.68
N GLY A 88 1.00 -5.60 -12.15
CA GLY A 88 1.38 -5.54 -10.75
C GLY A 88 0.19 -5.20 -9.83
N PRO A 89 0.47 -4.63 -8.64
CA PRO A 89 -0.56 -4.23 -7.68
C PRO A 89 -1.55 -3.26 -8.33
N VAL A 90 -2.84 -3.51 -8.12
CA VAL A 90 -3.85 -2.44 -8.15
C VAL A 90 -3.80 -1.78 -6.77
N TRP A 91 -3.73 -0.46 -6.74
CA TRP A 91 -3.67 0.33 -5.50
C TRP A 91 -5.04 0.91 -5.20
N ASP A 92 -5.55 0.65 -4.00
CA ASP A 92 -6.84 1.20 -3.54
C ASP A 92 -6.75 2.72 -3.38
N GLY A 93 -5.54 3.23 -3.11
CA GLY A 93 -5.28 4.66 -2.94
C GLY A 93 -3.88 5.09 -3.30
N ILE A 94 -3.78 6.31 -3.84
CA ILE A 94 -2.51 6.96 -4.12
C ILE A 94 -2.60 8.43 -3.73
N ALA A 95 -1.58 8.91 -3.03
CA ALA A 95 -1.39 10.34 -2.76
C ALA A 95 0.08 10.75 -2.95
N THR A 96 0.30 12.03 -3.19
CA THR A 96 1.62 12.64 -3.23
C THR A 96 1.80 13.59 -2.05
N VAL A 97 3.02 13.68 -1.54
CA VAL A 97 3.43 14.63 -0.50
C VAL A 97 4.67 15.39 -0.96
N THR A 98 4.86 16.60 -0.46
CA THR A 98 6.07 17.38 -0.73
C THR A 98 6.97 17.41 0.50
N GLY A 99 8.23 17.01 0.32
CA GLY A 99 9.21 16.98 1.38
C GLY A 99 9.83 18.35 1.68
N GLN A 100 10.56 18.45 2.79
CA GLN A 100 11.25 19.67 3.24
C GLN A 100 12.19 20.28 2.17
N ASP A 101 12.76 19.44 1.31
CA ASP A 101 13.65 19.83 0.20
C ASP A 101 12.92 19.94 -1.16
N ASN A 102 11.59 20.05 -1.14
CA ASN A 102 10.70 20.02 -2.32
C ASN A 102 10.76 18.71 -3.13
N LYS A 103 11.28 17.61 -2.56
CA LYS A 103 11.15 16.30 -3.21
C LYS A 103 9.73 15.78 -3.13
N ASN A 104 9.26 15.17 -4.20
CA ASN A 104 7.98 14.46 -4.21
C ASN A 104 8.12 13.12 -3.49
N GLY A 105 7.19 12.84 -2.58
CA GLY A 105 6.99 11.53 -1.96
C GLY A 105 5.66 10.92 -2.38
N LEU A 106 5.55 9.61 -2.21
CA LEU A 106 4.41 8.81 -2.62
C LEU A 106 3.81 8.07 -1.42
N LEU A 107 2.49 8.10 -1.30
CA LEU A 107 1.74 7.22 -0.41
C LEU A 107 0.99 6.21 -1.28
N LEU A 108 1.20 4.94 -0.98
CA LEU A 108 0.48 3.83 -1.60
C LEU A 108 -0.40 3.17 -0.56
N VAL A 109 -1.65 2.88 -0.91
CA VAL A 109 -2.63 2.35 0.05
C VAL A 109 -3.14 0.97 -0.38
N GLU A 110 -3.20 0.06 0.58
CA GLU A 110 -4.00 -1.16 0.54
C GLU A 110 -5.08 -1.03 1.62
N ALA A 111 -6.35 -1.12 1.23
CA ALA A 111 -7.51 -0.96 2.10
C ALA A 111 -8.24 -2.29 2.33
N LYS A 112 -8.56 -2.61 3.58
CA LYS A 112 -9.27 -3.83 3.98
C LYS A 112 -10.38 -3.51 4.97
N ALA A 113 -11.51 -4.21 4.87
CA ALA A 113 -12.63 -4.09 5.80
C ALA A 113 -12.82 -5.35 6.64
N HIS A 114 -12.19 -6.47 6.27
CA HIS A 114 -12.21 -7.70 7.06
C HIS A 114 -10.90 -8.50 6.96
N ILE A 115 -10.52 -9.18 8.04
CA ILE A 115 -9.25 -9.94 8.14
C ILE A 115 -9.09 -11.03 7.08
N SER A 116 -10.18 -11.65 6.61
CA SER A 116 -10.10 -12.71 5.61
C SER A 116 -9.58 -12.22 4.27
N GLU A 117 -9.72 -10.92 3.98
CA GLU A 117 -9.27 -10.30 2.74
C GLU A 117 -7.74 -10.19 2.63
N THR A 118 -7.00 -10.42 3.72
CA THR A 118 -5.53 -10.45 3.67
C THR A 118 -5.01 -11.77 3.09
N ASN A 119 -5.80 -12.83 3.16
CA ASN A 119 -5.40 -14.15 2.68
C ASN A 119 -5.37 -14.18 1.15
N SER A 120 -4.19 -14.42 0.59
CA SER A 120 -3.97 -14.35 -0.85
C SER A 120 -2.79 -15.21 -1.28
N GLN A 121 -2.92 -15.80 -2.45
CA GLN A 121 -1.89 -16.63 -3.07
C GLN A 121 -1.50 -16.10 -4.44
N ILE A 122 -0.28 -16.42 -4.86
CA ILE A 122 0.23 -16.15 -6.19
C ILE A 122 -0.68 -16.78 -7.27
N LYS A 123 -1.19 -15.96 -8.17
CA LYS A 123 -2.03 -16.41 -9.30
C LYS A 123 -1.28 -16.50 -10.63
N ALA A 124 0.02 -16.16 -10.64
CA ALA A 124 0.83 -16.23 -11.85
C ALA A 124 0.99 -17.69 -12.32
N THR A 125 0.62 -17.94 -13.58
CA THR A 125 0.68 -19.26 -14.22
C THR A 125 1.93 -19.47 -15.07
N SER A 126 2.50 -18.39 -15.62
CA SER A 126 3.71 -18.51 -16.44
C SER A 126 4.94 -18.80 -15.59
N GLU A 127 5.75 -19.77 -15.99
CA GLU A 127 6.97 -20.14 -15.26
C GLU A 127 7.94 -18.95 -15.12
N LYS A 128 8.07 -18.15 -16.19
CA LYS A 128 8.90 -16.94 -16.18
C LYS A 128 8.43 -15.94 -15.11
N SER A 129 7.13 -15.65 -15.06
CA SER A 129 6.57 -14.72 -14.06
C SER A 129 6.74 -15.27 -12.65
N ARG A 130 6.50 -16.58 -12.43
CA ARG A 130 6.67 -17.22 -11.12
C ARG A 130 8.11 -17.16 -10.63
N LYS A 131 9.08 -17.45 -11.49
CA LYS A 131 10.51 -17.34 -11.15
C LYS A 131 10.91 -15.91 -10.77
N LEU A 132 10.46 -14.93 -11.55
CA LEU A 132 10.72 -13.52 -11.25
C LEU A 132 10.09 -13.13 -9.91
N ILE A 133 8.80 -13.41 -9.69
CA ILE A 133 8.11 -13.12 -8.43
C ILE A 133 8.84 -13.77 -7.25
N GLN A 134 9.16 -15.05 -7.33
CA GLN A 134 9.83 -15.76 -6.24
C GLN A 134 11.20 -15.15 -5.93
N ALA A 135 12.01 -14.86 -6.94
CA ALA A 135 13.31 -14.22 -6.73
C ALA A 135 13.17 -12.83 -6.10
N THR A 136 12.21 -12.02 -6.57
CA THR A 136 11.92 -10.71 -6.00
C THR A 136 11.46 -10.81 -4.54
N LEU A 137 10.56 -11.73 -4.22
CA LEU A 137 10.08 -11.93 -2.85
C LEU A 137 11.20 -12.43 -1.92
N GLN A 138 12.13 -13.25 -2.40
CA GLN A 138 13.30 -13.68 -1.61
C GLN A 138 14.25 -12.52 -1.31
N GLU A 139 14.48 -11.61 -2.27
CA GLU A 139 15.21 -10.35 -2.01
C GLU A 139 14.52 -9.55 -0.91
N VAL A 140 13.20 -9.36 -1.03
CA VAL A 140 12.42 -8.55 -0.10
C VAL A 140 12.33 -9.20 1.29
N GLN A 141 12.24 -10.52 1.38
CA GLN A 141 12.34 -11.25 2.65
C GLN A 141 13.60 -10.85 3.43
N ALA A 142 14.76 -10.82 2.76
CA ALA A 142 16.02 -10.44 3.39
C ALA A 142 16.01 -8.97 3.86
N ILE A 143 15.43 -8.06 3.09
CA ILE A 143 15.30 -6.63 3.45
C ILE A 143 14.42 -6.43 4.70
N PHE A 144 13.37 -7.24 4.85
CA PHE A 144 12.48 -7.22 6.01
C PHE A 144 12.95 -8.15 7.16
N GLY A 145 14.18 -8.66 7.10
CA GLY A 145 14.75 -9.54 8.13
C GLY A 145 14.01 -10.87 8.28
N SER A 146 13.26 -11.30 7.26
CA SER A 146 12.40 -12.46 7.32
C SER A 146 13.18 -13.74 7.57
N THR A 147 12.75 -14.50 8.58
CA THR A 147 13.30 -15.83 8.91
C THR A 147 12.39 -16.98 8.48
N SER A 148 11.22 -16.68 7.90
CA SER A 148 10.28 -17.69 7.45
C SER A 148 10.73 -18.34 6.14
N SER A 149 10.14 -19.49 5.82
CA SER A 149 10.17 -19.99 4.44
C SER A 149 9.47 -18.98 3.50
N ILE A 150 9.67 -19.14 2.19
CA ILE A 150 9.00 -18.32 1.17
C ILE A 150 7.49 -18.63 1.05
N ASP A 151 7.03 -19.74 1.64
CA ASP A 151 5.67 -20.26 1.44
C ASP A 151 4.57 -19.30 1.95
N PRO A 152 4.64 -18.74 3.18
CA PRO A 152 3.69 -17.72 3.62
C PRO A 152 3.62 -16.48 2.74
N TRP A 153 4.75 -16.09 2.14
CA TRP A 153 4.82 -14.93 1.25
C TRP A 153 4.17 -15.21 -0.12
N LEU A 154 4.17 -16.47 -0.58
CA LEU A 154 3.61 -16.86 -1.86
C LEU A 154 2.15 -17.31 -1.78
N ASN A 155 1.76 -17.96 -0.69
CA ASN A 155 0.52 -18.74 -0.65
C ASN A 155 -0.46 -18.29 0.44
N ASP A 156 0.01 -17.59 1.48
CA ASP A 156 -0.87 -17.08 2.54
C ASP A 156 -1.13 -15.58 2.42
N TYR A 157 -0.10 -14.77 2.16
CA TYR A 157 -0.18 -13.30 2.20
C TYR A 157 0.46 -12.63 0.97
N TYR A 158 0.22 -13.21 -0.20
CA TYR A 158 0.83 -12.77 -1.46
C TYR A 158 0.60 -11.30 -1.79
N GLN A 159 -0.60 -10.77 -1.53
CA GLN A 159 -0.88 -9.35 -1.74
C GLN A 159 0.06 -8.50 -0.88
N LEU A 160 0.12 -8.71 0.44
CA LEU A 160 1.03 -7.97 1.31
C LEU A 160 2.50 -8.09 0.85
N ALA A 161 2.96 -9.31 0.56
CA ALA A 161 4.31 -9.57 0.03
C ALA A 161 4.60 -8.76 -1.25
N ASN A 162 3.63 -8.70 -2.16
CA ASN A 162 3.69 -7.89 -3.37
C ASN A 162 3.76 -6.38 -3.05
N ARG A 163 2.98 -5.87 -2.10
CA ARG A 163 3.03 -4.44 -1.71
C ARG A 163 4.37 -4.07 -1.08
N LEU A 164 4.93 -4.92 -0.22
CA LEU A 164 6.26 -4.73 0.36
C LEU A 164 7.36 -4.72 -0.72
N SER A 165 7.20 -5.51 -1.77
CA SER A 165 8.15 -5.51 -2.91
C SER A 165 8.13 -4.17 -3.65
N PHE A 166 6.95 -3.59 -3.85
CA PHE A 166 6.84 -2.28 -4.50
C PHE A 166 7.36 -1.16 -3.59
N LEU A 167 7.16 -1.27 -2.28
CA LEU A 167 7.75 -0.33 -1.32
C LEU A 167 9.29 -0.32 -1.40
N HIS A 168 9.92 -1.50 -1.48
CA HIS A 168 11.36 -1.64 -1.69
C HIS A 168 11.81 -1.12 -3.06
N LEU A 169 11.14 -1.52 -4.14
CA LEU A 169 11.41 -1.02 -5.50
C LEU A 169 11.48 0.50 -5.53
N LEU A 170 10.47 1.16 -4.97
CA LEU A 170 10.32 2.61 -5.04
C LEU A 170 11.38 3.31 -4.19
N ASN A 171 11.55 2.93 -2.93
CA ASN A 171 12.52 3.57 -2.05
C ASN A 171 13.97 3.25 -2.43
N GLU A 172 14.28 1.99 -2.74
CA GLU A 172 15.66 1.54 -2.86
C GLU A 172 16.20 1.48 -4.29
N LYS A 173 15.38 1.14 -5.28
CA LYS A 173 15.84 1.05 -6.68
C LYS A 173 15.54 2.33 -7.45
N LEU A 174 14.35 2.90 -7.28
CA LEU A 174 13.91 4.10 -7.99
C LEU A 174 14.22 5.40 -7.23
N LYS A 175 14.56 5.30 -5.94
CA LYS A 175 14.88 6.43 -5.05
C LYS A 175 13.73 7.45 -4.96
N ILE A 176 12.49 6.94 -5.00
CA ILE A 176 11.25 7.70 -4.77
C ILE A 176 10.84 7.47 -3.31
N PRO A 177 10.91 8.49 -2.43
CA PRO A 177 10.45 8.38 -1.05
C PRO A 177 9.00 7.88 -1.02
N THR A 178 8.76 6.70 -0.46
CA THR A 178 7.45 6.06 -0.52
C THR A 178 7.07 5.45 0.83
N TRP A 179 5.79 5.55 1.17
CA TRP A 179 5.17 4.90 2.33
C TRP A 179 4.03 3.99 1.86
N LEU A 180 3.89 2.86 2.54
CA LEU A 180 2.78 1.93 2.35
C LEU A 180 1.82 2.08 3.53
N VAL A 181 0.58 2.47 3.26
CA VAL A 181 -0.50 2.55 4.24
C VAL A 181 -1.34 1.28 4.12
N LEU A 182 -1.34 0.47 5.17
CA LEU A 182 -2.28 -0.63 5.35
C LEU A 182 -3.48 -0.05 6.10
N CYS A 183 -4.51 0.33 5.36
CA CYS A 183 -5.71 0.98 5.88
C CYS A 183 -6.77 -0.07 6.22
N ASN A 184 -7.12 -0.18 7.50
CA ASN A 184 -8.02 -1.20 8.00
C ASN A 184 -9.23 -0.54 8.65
N PHE A 185 -10.42 -0.83 8.13
CA PHE A 185 -11.66 -0.30 8.66
C PHE A 185 -12.13 -1.11 9.86
N VAL A 186 -12.27 -0.44 10.99
CA VAL A 186 -12.72 -0.99 12.27
C VAL A 186 -14.24 -0.80 12.36
N ASN A 187 -14.96 -1.87 12.69
CA ASN A 187 -16.42 -1.85 12.81
C ASN A 187 -17.13 -1.32 11.54
N ASP A 188 -16.72 -1.79 10.35
CA ASP A 188 -17.42 -1.48 9.10
C ASP A 188 -18.72 -2.28 8.98
N ASP A 189 -19.83 -1.65 9.33
CA ASP A 189 -21.18 -2.24 9.27
C ASP A 189 -21.69 -2.47 7.84
N THR A 190 -21.03 -1.93 6.81
CA THR A 190 -21.37 -2.24 5.41
C THR A 190 -20.86 -3.63 5.00
N HIS A 191 -19.97 -4.22 5.81
CA HIS A 191 -19.36 -5.54 5.58
C HIS A 191 -19.42 -6.43 6.82
N ILE A 192 -18.60 -7.49 6.85
CA ILE A 192 -18.40 -8.26 8.09
C ILE A 192 -17.54 -7.39 9.00
N SER A 193 -18.16 -6.90 10.08
CA SER A 193 -17.48 -6.08 11.08
C SER A 193 -16.27 -6.82 11.66
N THR A 194 -15.15 -6.11 11.77
CA THR A 194 -13.93 -6.55 12.46
C THR A 194 -13.55 -5.47 13.45
N ASP A 195 -13.37 -5.84 14.71
CA ASP A 195 -12.98 -4.88 15.75
C ASP A 195 -11.47 -4.62 15.79
N LEU A 196 -11.05 -3.64 16.61
CA LEU A 196 -9.65 -3.24 16.69
C LEU A 196 -8.75 -4.35 17.25
N ASP A 197 -9.22 -5.10 18.24
CA ASP A 197 -8.41 -6.15 18.89
C ASP A 197 -8.20 -7.32 17.93
N GLU A 198 -9.23 -7.68 17.16
CA GLU A 198 -9.15 -8.66 16.06
C GLU A 198 -8.13 -8.25 15.01
N TRP A 199 -8.18 -6.98 14.56
CA TRP A 199 -7.22 -6.44 13.61
C TRP A 199 -5.77 -6.48 14.10
N LEU A 200 -5.53 -6.06 15.35
CA LEU A 200 -4.19 -6.04 15.95
C LEU A 200 -3.64 -7.46 16.11
N LEU A 201 -4.45 -8.39 16.61
CA LEU A 201 -4.07 -9.80 16.75
C LEU A 201 -3.78 -10.44 15.39
N HIS A 202 -4.60 -10.11 14.38
CA HIS A 202 -4.44 -10.61 13.03
C HIS A 202 -3.11 -10.17 12.41
N TYR A 203 -2.79 -8.88 12.41
CA TYR A 203 -1.52 -8.41 11.86
C TYR A 203 -0.31 -8.92 12.61
N HIS A 204 -0.39 -9.05 13.94
CA HIS A 204 0.66 -9.73 14.71
C HIS A 204 0.88 -11.16 14.20
N THR A 205 -0.19 -11.91 13.93
CA THR A 205 -0.14 -13.27 13.38
C THR A 205 0.42 -13.28 11.96
N VAL A 206 -0.03 -12.38 11.09
CA VAL A 206 0.44 -12.24 9.69
C VAL A 206 1.95 -11.98 9.65
N PHE A 207 2.43 -10.96 10.36
CA PHE A 207 3.85 -10.59 10.35
C PHE A 207 4.73 -11.68 10.95
N ASN A 208 4.29 -12.32 12.03
CA ASN A 208 5.01 -13.46 12.62
C ASN A 208 5.09 -14.64 11.63
N LYS A 209 3.98 -15.00 10.98
CA LYS A 209 3.96 -16.09 9.99
C LYS A 209 4.82 -15.77 8.76
N MET A 210 4.89 -14.51 8.34
CA MET A 210 5.81 -14.03 7.31
C MET A 210 7.25 -13.83 7.84
N GLY A 211 7.50 -14.06 9.13
CA GLY A 211 8.80 -13.95 9.78
C GLY A 211 9.39 -12.54 9.81
N ILE A 212 8.61 -11.49 9.57
CA ILE A 212 9.09 -10.10 9.39
C ILE A 212 9.65 -9.55 10.70
N ASP A 213 10.85 -8.95 10.62
CA ASP A 213 11.44 -8.21 11.73
C ASP A 213 10.90 -6.78 11.76
N PHE A 214 10.19 -6.41 12.82
CA PHE A 214 9.67 -5.06 13.01
C PHE A 214 10.76 -3.99 13.15
N ASN A 215 12.00 -4.38 13.45
CA ASN A 215 13.15 -3.47 13.49
C ASN A 215 13.81 -3.27 12.12
N ALA A 216 13.37 -3.98 11.08
CA ALA A 216 13.89 -3.78 9.74
C ALA A 216 13.65 -2.33 9.29
N GLY A 217 14.65 -1.68 8.70
CA GLY A 217 14.57 -0.26 8.35
C GLY A 217 13.36 0.08 7.45
N MET A 218 12.97 -0.83 6.55
CA MET A 218 11.80 -0.65 5.68
C MET A 218 10.46 -0.71 6.42
N MET A 219 10.38 -1.31 7.61
CA MET A 219 9.16 -1.27 8.42
C MET A 219 8.82 0.15 8.88
N SER A 220 9.80 1.05 9.00
CA SER A 220 9.53 2.47 9.28
C SER A 220 8.72 3.18 8.18
N LYS A 221 8.59 2.57 7.00
CA LYS A 221 7.79 3.06 5.86
C LYS A 221 6.46 2.33 5.69
N VAL A 222 6.14 1.37 6.55
CA VAL A 222 4.85 0.66 6.58
C VAL A 222 4.02 1.23 7.72
N LEU A 223 2.86 1.80 7.40
CA LEU A 223 1.92 2.36 8.35
C LEU A 223 0.75 1.40 8.48
N MET A 224 0.50 0.91 9.69
CA MET A 224 -0.76 0.26 10.01
C MET A 224 -1.74 1.32 10.49
N LEU A 225 -2.80 1.53 9.74
CA LEU A 225 -3.84 2.48 10.06
C LEU A 225 -5.13 1.73 10.38
N PHE A 226 -5.71 2.01 11.55
CA PHE A 226 -6.99 1.46 11.98
C PHE A 226 -7.95 2.63 12.17
N ILE A 227 -8.98 2.73 11.32
CA ILE A 227 -9.93 3.85 11.33
C ILE A 227 -11.37 3.33 11.34
N PRO A 228 -12.32 4.01 12.00
CA PRO A 228 -13.71 3.56 12.06
C PRO A 228 -14.37 3.47 10.67
N GLY A 229 -15.19 2.46 10.44
CA GLY A 229 -16.11 2.45 9.31
C GLY A 229 -17.11 3.61 9.40
N LYS A 230 -17.50 4.16 8.25
CA LYS A 230 -18.56 5.18 8.14
C LYS A 230 -19.86 4.52 7.69
N GLU A 231 -20.96 4.84 8.37
CA GLU A 231 -22.31 4.36 8.05
C GLU A 231 -22.80 4.87 6.68
N GLU A 232 -23.75 4.16 6.07
CA GLU A 232 -24.52 4.68 4.93
C GLU A 232 -25.39 5.86 5.39
N GLU A 233 -25.25 7.03 4.74
CA GLU A 233 -26.14 8.18 4.96
C GLU A 233 -27.54 7.94 4.36
#